data_AF-A0A9R0HXK9-F1
#
_entry.id   AF-A0A9R0HXK9-F1
#
_cell.length_a   1.000
_cell.length_b   1.000
_cell.length_c   1.000
_cell.angle_alpha   90.00
_cell.angle_beta   90.00
_cell.angle_gamma   90.00
#
_symmetry.space_group_name_H-M   'P 1'
#
loop_
_entity.id
_entity.type
_entity.pdbx_description
1 polymer ?
#
loop_
_entity_poly.entity_id
_entity_poly.type
_entity_poly.pdbx_seq_one_letter_code
_entity_poly.pdbx_strand_id
1 'polypeptide(L)'
;MEDSPLAAPLPRLTRTHVSRADSERRRTSQSRRQDTICHIQQGVAGLILDYTTPFCTDIMNAPKEPKVKPPAIDAYDGTSDPDVHLLAYRHHMYVQGTTDATWCKYFPSTLKGVPSKWFEKLPARTINTYAELEMLFSARFMAYKEEKKTSMHLGRTQQGEDESLRSYVRRFNLESGQIPDLPDGVAFDNFFRGLKKGSFKFDLVKKSVRTMADALDEAESFIHATEICSVPNESKGTETADHLQRKDWTNHIKRPAVRMGRGPLRRRDIGQTPPKDRREDDPMTKKGLSTTPTCTQYF
;
A
#
# COMPACT_ATOMS: atom_id res chain seq x y z
N MET A 1 -37.55 94.56 -26.22
CA MET A 1 -36.74 95.56 -25.50
C MET A 1 -35.90 94.75 -24.54
N GLU A 2 -34.73 94.31 -25.03
CA GLU A 2 -33.42 94.94 -24.72
C GLU A 2 -33.21 94.86 -23.19
N ASP A 3 -32.26 94.10 -22.65
CA ASP A 3 -30.82 94.20 -22.88
C ASP A 3 -30.06 92.91 -22.47
N SER A 4 -29.08 92.51 -23.27
CA SER A 4 -27.75 92.07 -22.78
C SER A 4 -26.83 93.31 -22.77
N PRO A 5 -25.57 93.33 -22.26
CA PRO A 5 -24.69 92.24 -21.81
C PRO A 5 -23.83 92.58 -20.56
N LEU A 6 -23.01 91.64 -20.05
CA LEU A 6 -21.58 91.92 -19.84
C LEU A 6 -20.77 90.61 -19.71
N ALA A 7 -19.84 90.43 -20.63
CA ALA A 7 -18.86 89.35 -20.66
C ALA A 7 -17.51 89.84 -20.12
N ALA A 8 -16.76 88.95 -19.44
CA ALA A 8 -15.30 88.73 -19.54
C ALA A 8 -14.82 87.77 -18.43
N PRO A 9 -13.61 87.17 -18.49
CA PRO A 9 -13.09 86.31 -19.55
C PRO A 9 -12.52 84.97 -18.99
N LEU A 10 -12.29 84.00 -19.89
CA LEU A 10 -11.64 82.71 -19.62
C LEU A 10 -10.17 82.84 -19.16
N PRO A 11 -9.67 81.87 -18.37
CA PRO A 11 -8.29 81.42 -18.48
C PRO A 11 -8.19 80.00 -19.06
N ARG A 12 -7.42 79.97 -20.15
CA ARG A 12 -6.68 78.89 -20.82
C ARG A 12 -6.60 77.52 -20.13
N LEU A 13 -6.92 76.50 -20.94
CA LEU A 13 -6.47 75.13 -20.82
C LEU A 13 -4.93 75.04 -20.66
N THR A 14 -4.49 74.36 -19.61
CA THR A 14 -3.31 73.48 -19.70
C THR A 14 -3.75 72.07 -19.35
N ARG A 15 -3.84 71.26 -20.42
CA ARG A 15 -3.99 69.81 -20.38
C ARG A 15 -2.65 69.21 -19.96
N THR A 16 -2.62 68.57 -18.80
CA THR A 16 -1.69 67.47 -18.51
C THR A 16 -2.39 66.48 -17.57
N HIS A 17 -3.22 65.63 -18.17
CA HIS A 17 -3.59 64.35 -17.56
C HIS A 17 -2.31 63.49 -17.51
N VAL A 18 -1.63 63.47 -16.37
CA VAL A 18 -0.68 62.40 -16.07
C VAL A 18 -1.48 61.26 -15.47
N SER A 19 -1.56 60.18 -16.24
CA SER A 19 -2.21 58.94 -15.87
C SER A 19 -1.67 58.42 -14.54
N ARG A 20 -2.57 57.99 -13.66
CA ARG A 20 -2.33 57.28 -12.39
C ARG A 20 -1.55 55.96 -12.55
N ALA A 21 -1.12 55.61 -13.77
CA ALA A 21 -0.31 54.45 -14.09
C ALA A 21 1.22 54.67 -13.98
N ASP A 22 1.72 55.91 -13.87
CA ASP A 22 3.18 56.18 -13.79
C ASP A 22 3.72 56.34 -12.36
N SER A 23 2.86 56.53 -11.37
CA SER A 23 3.24 56.64 -9.95
C SER A 23 3.60 55.31 -9.28
N GLU A 24 3.22 54.18 -9.87
CA GLU A 24 3.56 52.83 -9.36
C GLU A 24 4.86 52.26 -9.95
N ARG A 25 5.31 52.79 -11.10
CA ARG A 25 6.57 52.38 -11.74
C ARG A 25 7.83 53.04 -11.15
N ARG A 26 7.67 54.10 -10.34
CA ARG A 26 8.79 54.73 -9.61
C ARG A 26 9.01 54.20 -8.18
N ARG A 27 8.05 53.50 -7.58
CA ARG A 27 8.27 52.77 -6.30
C ARG A 27 9.02 51.44 -6.48
N THR A 28 9.01 50.89 -7.68
CA THR A 28 9.71 49.64 -8.04
C THR A 28 11.13 49.86 -8.59
N SER A 29 11.62 51.11 -8.57
CA SER A 29 12.94 51.47 -9.12
C SER A 29 13.94 52.00 -8.06
N GLN A 30 13.53 52.17 -6.80
CA GLN A 30 14.32 52.87 -5.77
C GLN A 30 14.59 52.04 -4.50
N SER A 31 14.58 50.71 -4.62
CA SER A 31 15.19 49.80 -3.63
C SER A 31 16.18 48.88 -4.33
N ARG A 32 17.10 49.50 -5.06
CA ARG A 32 18.29 48.88 -5.62
C ARG A 32 19.45 49.71 -5.12
N ARG A 33 20.35 49.08 -4.37
CA ARG A 33 21.59 49.56 -3.74
C ARG A 33 21.48 49.95 -2.26
N GLN A 34 21.62 48.94 -1.41
CA GLN A 34 22.68 48.97 -0.39
C GLN A 34 23.23 47.56 -0.22
N ASP A 35 24.21 47.25 -1.07
CA ASP A 35 25.11 46.12 -0.89
C ASP A 35 26.05 46.48 0.27
N THR A 36 25.69 46.04 1.48
CA THR A 36 26.63 46.00 2.60
C THR A 36 27.06 44.55 2.78
N ILE A 37 28.26 44.27 2.29
CA ILE A 37 28.99 43.03 2.48
C ILE A 37 29.30 42.92 3.98
N CYS A 38 28.58 42.05 4.69
CA CYS A 38 29.00 41.56 5.99
C CYS A 38 29.76 40.26 5.78
N HIS A 39 31.10 40.37 5.80
CA HIS A 39 32.02 39.24 5.88
C HIS A 39 31.77 38.45 7.15
N ILE A 40 31.53 37.14 7.03
CA ILE A 40 31.86 36.18 8.08
C ILE A 40 32.64 35.02 7.44
N GLN A 41 33.82 34.79 8.01
CA GLN A 41 34.79 33.75 7.67
C GLN A 41 34.22 32.34 7.90
N GLN A 42 34.67 31.39 7.09
CA GLN A 42 34.47 29.95 7.27
C GLN A 42 34.88 29.51 8.69
N GLY A 43 34.07 28.84 9.53
CA GLY A 43 32.60 28.81 9.63
C GLY A 43 31.81 28.32 8.42
N VAL A 44 32.28 27.28 7.72
CA VAL A 44 31.85 26.81 6.37
C VAL A 44 30.64 27.56 5.79
N ALA A 45 30.94 28.76 5.31
CA ALA A 45 30.01 29.74 4.81
C ALA A 45 29.37 29.27 3.51
N GLY A 46 28.05 29.43 3.44
CA GLY A 46 27.34 29.82 2.23
C GLY A 46 27.78 29.14 0.92
N LEU A 47 27.30 27.92 0.70
CA LEU A 47 26.66 27.72 -0.59
C LEU A 47 25.36 28.51 -0.51
N ILE A 48 25.28 29.57 -1.29
CA ILE A 48 24.03 30.22 -1.69
C ILE A 48 23.20 29.12 -2.37
N LEU A 49 22.48 28.33 -1.57
CA LEU A 49 21.55 27.28 -2.00
C LEU A 49 20.15 27.88 -2.20
N ASP A 50 20.03 29.20 -2.16
CA ASP A 50 18.76 29.93 -2.23
C ASP A 50 18.14 29.94 -3.63
N TYR A 51 18.83 29.39 -4.63
CA TYR A 51 18.32 29.20 -6.00
C TYR A 51 18.23 27.74 -6.47
N THR A 52 18.56 26.74 -5.64
CA THR A 52 18.50 25.32 -6.08
C THR A 52 17.55 24.44 -5.29
N THR A 53 17.03 24.89 -4.16
CA THR A 53 16.04 24.12 -3.39
C THR A 53 14.62 24.29 -3.98
N PRO A 54 13.84 23.20 -4.12
CA PRO A 54 12.45 23.32 -4.54
C PRO A 54 11.54 23.92 -3.46
N PHE A 55 12.01 24.05 -2.21
CA PHE A 55 11.24 24.63 -1.13
C PHE A 55 11.23 26.16 -1.16
N CYS A 56 10.10 26.74 -0.77
CA CYS A 56 9.97 28.17 -0.55
C CYS A 56 10.69 28.63 0.71
N THR A 57 10.93 29.94 0.78
CA THR A 57 11.67 30.60 1.86
C THR A 57 11.07 30.32 3.23
N ASP A 58 9.74 30.24 3.34
CA ASP A 58 9.04 29.97 4.60
C ASP A 58 9.36 28.56 5.14
N ILE A 59 9.36 27.55 4.27
CA ILE A 59 9.80 26.20 4.64
C ILE A 59 11.27 26.25 5.04
N MET A 60 12.15 26.83 4.22
CA MET A 60 13.59 26.87 4.49
C MET A 60 13.92 27.51 5.84
N ASN A 61 13.25 28.61 6.15
CA ASN A 61 13.47 29.39 7.37
C ASN A 61 12.69 28.86 8.59
N ALA A 62 11.80 27.89 8.42
CA ALA A 62 11.04 27.33 9.53
C ALA A 62 11.99 26.80 10.63
N PRO A 63 11.71 27.10 11.92
CA PRO A 63 12.55 26.69 13.03
C PRO A 63 12.82 25.19 13.05
N LYS A 64 14.05 24.79 13.39
CA LYS A 64 14.38 23.37 13.54
C LYS A 64 13.74 22.83 14.82
N GLU A 65 12.95 21.78 14.66
CA GLU A 65 12.35 21.08 15.80
C GLU A 65 13.35 20.06 16.41
N PRO A 66 13.59 20.09 17.73
CA PRO A 66 14.69 19.34 18.35
C PRO A 66 14.44 17.84 18.55
N LYS A 67 13.24 17.32 18.28
CA LYS A 67 12.84 15.93 18.63
C LYS A 67 12.33 15.09 17.44
N VAL A 68 12.63 15.52 16.21
CA VAL A 68 12.17 14.81 15.01
C VAL A 68 13.08 13.62 14.73
N LYS A 69 12.51 12.42 14.82
CA LYS A 69 13.15 11.19 14.39
C LYS A 69 13.05 11.09 12.87
N PRO A 70 14.14 10.70 12.17
CA PRO A 70 14.07 10.38 10.76
C PRO A 70 12.96 9.35 10.46
N PRO A 71 12.24 9.50 9.34
CA PRO A 71 11.29 8.50 8.87
C PRO A 71 11.89 7.10 8.81
N ALA A 72 11.40 6.20 9.65
CA ALA A 72 11.76 4.78 9.62
C ALA A 72 10.83 4.01 8.66
N ILE A 73 10.77 4.48 7.41
CA ILE A 73 10.01 3.85 6.32
C ILE A 73 10.97 3.43 5.21
N ASP A 74 10.59 2.42 4.43
CA ASP A 74 11.39 2.01 3.28
C ASP A 74 11.48 3.13 2.25
N ALA A 75 12.68 3.37 1.73
CA ALA A 75 12.89 4.41 0.74
C ALA A 75 12.25 4.03 -0.60
N TYR A 76 11.45 4.94 -1.16
CA TYR A 76 10.73 4.77 -2.42
C TYR A 76 11.67 4.85 -3.62
N ASP A 77 11.69 3.79 -4.44
CA ASP A 77 12.47 3.72 -5.70
C ASP A 77 11.68 4.05 -6.96
N GLY A 78 10.37 4.26 -6.87
CA GLY A 78 9.53 4.50 -8.04
C GLY A 78 8.98 3.23 -8.67
N THR A 79 8.88 2.12 -7.93
CA THR A 79 8.33 0.85 -8.45
C THR A 79 7.01 0.42 -7.80
N SER A 80 6.71 0.89 -6.59
CA SER A 80 5.47 0.61 -5.86
C SER A 80 4.45 1.75 -5.98
N ASP A 81 3.25 1.54 -5.45
CA ASP A 81 2.21 2.57 -5.39
C ASP A 81 2.70 3.81 -4.59
N PRO A 82 2.73 5.01 -5.19
CA PRO A 82 3.15 6.23 -4.52
C PRO A 82 2.23 6.63 -3.35
N ASP A 83 0.92 6.34 -3.42
CA ASP A 83 -0.03 6.68 -2.35
C ASP A 83 0.26 5.86 -1.08
N VAL A 84 0.71 4.61 -1.22
CA VAL A 84 1.11 3.76 -0.09
C VAL A 84 2.32 4.37 0.63
N HIS A 85 3.32 4.85 -0.12
CA HIS A 85 4.48 5.54 0.44
C HIS A 85 4.10 6.85 1.14
N LEU A 86 3.29 7.68 0.49
CA LEU A 86 2.78 8.93 1.07
C LEU A 86 2.02 8.69 2.38
N LEU A 87 1.16 7.66 2.41
CA LEU A 87 0.40 7.30 3.60
C LEU A 87 1.31 6.88 4.76
N ALA A 88 2.31 6.03 4.50
CA ALA A 88 3.28 5.60 5.51
C ALA A 88 4.09 6.79 6.06
N TYR A 89 4.55 7.66 5.16
CA TYR A 89 5.26 8.90 5.52
C TYR A 89 4.40 9.81 6.40
N ARG A 90 3.17 10.09 5.97
CA ARG A 90 2.21 10.92 6.71
C ARG A 90 1.94 10.39 8.10
N HIS A 91 1.69 9.10 8.26
CA HIS A 91 1.48 8.50 9.58
C HIS A 91 2.71 8.67 10.48
N HIS A 92 3.91 8.44 9.94
CA HIS A 92 5.15 8.61 10.71
C HIS A 92 5.35 10.05 11.19
N MET A 93 5.09 11.04 10.33
CA MET A 93 5.27 12.45 10.69
C MET A 93 4.15 12.97 11.61
N TYR A 94 2.92 12.49 11.43
CA TYR A 94 1.77 12.80 12.27
C TYR A 94 1.99 12.39 13.73
N VAL A 95 2.48 11.17 13.97
CA VAL A 95 2.78 10.67 15.32
C VAL A 95 3.83 11.52 16.05
N GLN A 96 4.70 12.21 15.31
CA GLN A 96 5.72 13.08 15.89
C GLN A 96 5.21 14.48 16.24
N GLY A 97 4.00 14.86 15.81
CA GLY A 97 3.40 16.16 16.13
C GLY A 97 4.18 17.35 15.52
N THR A 98 4.75 17.16 14.33
CA THR A 98 5.65 18.14 13.70
C THR A 98 4.94 19.01 12.67
N THR A 99 5.54 20.14 12.32
CA THR A 99 4.97 21.10 11.35
C THR A 99 5.08 20.65 9.90
N ASP A 100 4.22 21.21 9.05
CA ASP A 100 4.21 21.00 7.59
C ASP A 100 5.58 21.26 6.92
N ALA A 101 6.29 22.29 7.38
CA ALA A 101 7.64 22.60 6.92
C ALA A 101 8.66 21.49 7.27
N THR A 102 8.52 20.89 8.46
CA THR A 102 9.32 19.72 8.87
C THR A 102 9.03 18.53 7.96
N TRP A 103 7.77 18.27 7.62
CA TRP A 103 7.38 17.20 6.71
C TRP A 103 8.02 17.41 5.32
N CYS A 104 7.95 18.62 4.77
CA CYS A 104 8.62 18.93 3.51
C CYS A 104 10.14 18.64 3.57
N LYS A 105 10.83 19.09 4.63
CA LYS A 105 12.29 18.92 4.76
C LYS A 105 12.74 17.47 4.87
N TYR A 106 11.93 16.60 5.49
CA TYR A 106 12.28 15.20 5.70
C TYR A 106 11.85 14.28 4.56
N PHE A 107 10.86 14.67 3.75
CA PHE A 107 10.40 13.83 2.65
C PHE A 107 11.51 13.36 1.68
N PRO A 108 12.46 14.21 1.24
CA PRO A 108 13.51 13.80 0.30
C PRO A 108 14.39 12.67 0.82
N SER A 109 14.57 12.53 2.14
CA SER A 109 15.37 11.44 2.72
C SER A 109 14.68 10.07 2.60
N THR A 110 13.42 10.04 2.18
CA THR A 110 12.63 8.82 1.98
C THR A 110 12.61 8.36 0.52
N LEU A 111 13.38 9.03 -0.34
CA LEU A 111 13.45 8.75 -1.77
C LEU A 111 14.82 8.15 -2.12
N LYS A 112 14.84 7.19 -3.06
CA LYS A 112 16.08 6.66 -3.64
C LYS A 112 15.96 6.58 -5.16
N GLY A 113 17.07 6.51 -5.87
CA GLY A 113 17.07 6.27 -7.32
C GLY A 113 16.37 7.37 -8.13
N VAL A 114 15.41 6.98 -8.98
CA VAL A 114 14.71 7.88 -9.91
C VAL A 114 13.90 8.96 -9.18
N PRO A 115 13.11 8.65 -8.13
CA PRO A 115 12.45 9.65 -7.28
C PRO A 115 13.36 10.71 -6.68
N SER A 116 14.49 10.31 -6.10
CA SER A 116 15.45 11.27 -5.50
C SER A 116 15.99 12.24 -6.56
N LYS A 117 16.41 11.71 -7.73
CA LYS A 117 16.89 12.55 -8.86
C LYS A 117 15.81 13.45 -9.45
N TRP A 118 14.55 13.03 -9.42
CA TRP A 118 13.44 13.88 -9.85
C TRP A 118 13.25 15.04 -8.88
N PHE A 119 13.28 14.78 -7.57
CA PHE A 119 13.11 15.81 -6.55
C PHE A 119 14.20 16.90 -6.65
N GLU A 120 15.46 16.51 -6.87
CA GLU A 120 16.58 17.43 -7.07
C GLU A 120 16.45 18.34 -8.32
N LYS A 121 15.64 17.93 -9.30
CA LYS A 121 15.41 18.67 -10.55
C LYS A 121 14.17 19.55 -10.52
N LEU A 122 13.41 19.54 -9.42
CA LEU A 122 12.25 20.41 -9.28
C LEU A 122 12.68 21.88 -9.35
N PRO A 123 11.91 22.76 -10.00
CA PRO A 123 12.23 24.18 -10.04
C PRO A 123 12.30 24.77 -8.64
N ALA A 124 13.17 25.77 -8.45
CA ALA A 124 13.31 26.42 -7.17
C ALA A 124 11.98 27.05 -6.71
N ARG A 125 11.68 26.97 -5.40
CA ARG A 125 10.50 27.59 -4.78
C ARG A 125 9.15 27.13 -5.37
N THR A 126 9.05 25.84 -5.74
CA THR A 126 7.81 25.23 -6.22
C THR A 126 6.94 24.70 -5.07
N ILE A 127 7.54 24.36 -3.92
CA ILE A 127 6.86 23.71 -2.79
C ILE A 127 6.71 24.73 -1.65
N ASN A 128 5.47 25.11 -1.36
CA ASN A 128 5.08 25.97 -0.24
C ASN A 128 4.52 25.17 0.95
N THR A 129 3.94 24.00 0.67
CA THR A 129 3.32 23.13 1.67
C THR A 129 3.58 21.66 1.37
N TYR A 130 3.39 20.79 2.36
CA TYR A 130 3.47 19.35 2.16
C TYR A 130 2.38 18.86 1.20
N ALA A 131 1.18 19.44 1.23
CA ALA A 131 0.10 19.11 0.29
C ALA A 131 0.49 19.37 -1.18
N GLU A 132 1.23 20.45 -1.45
CA GLU A 132 1.78 20.71 -2.80
C GLU A 132 2.85 19.68 -3.19
N LEU A 133 3.71 19.29 -2.24
CA LEU A 133 4.69 18.23 -2.44
C LEU A 133 4.00 16.90 -2.77
N GLU A 134 2.96 16.51 -2.01
CA GLU A 134 2.17 15.29 -2.25
C GLU A 134 1.57 15.30 -3.66
N MET A 135 0.94 16.42 -4.06
CA MET A 135 0.40 16.55 -5.41
C MET A 135 1.45 16.37 -6.50
N LEU A 136 2.61 17.02 -6.38
CA LEU A 136 3.69 16.91 -7.36
C LEU A 136 4.24 15.48 -7.43
N PHE A 137 4.40 14.83 -6.27
CA PHE A 137 4.88 13.46 -6.18
C PHE A 137 3.89 12.46 -6.78
N SER A 138 2.62 12.51 -6.37
CA SER A 138 1.56 11.65 -6.94
C SER A 138 1.41 11.86 -8.44
N ALA A 139 1.46 13.11 -8.93
CA ALA A 139 1.39 13.40 -10.36
C ALA A 139 2.60 12.83 -11.11
N ARG A 140 3.81 12.90 -10.53
CA ARG A 140 5.02 12.36 -11.14
C ARG A 140 4.99 10.85 -11.28
N PHE A 141 4.53 10.15 -10.25
CA PHE A 141 4.57 8.69 -10.15
C PHE A 141 3.23 8.02 -10.42
N MET A 142 2.26 8.74 -11.03
CA MET A 142 0.91 8.23 -11.26
C MET A 142 0.86 6.91 -12.03
N ALA A 143 1.83 6.66 -12.93
CA ALA A 143 1.90 5.45 -13.74
C ALA A 143 2.20 4.18 -12.91
N TYR A 144 2.70 4.35 -11.68
CA TYR A 144 3.00 3.27 -10.74
C TYR A 144 1.91 3.07 -9.70
N LYS A 145 0.83 3.86 -9.78
CA LYS A 145 -0.32 3.72 -8.90
C LYS A 145 -1.06 2.43 -9.20
N GLU A 146 -1.37 1.67 -8.17
CA GLU A 146 -2.15 0.45 -8.33
C GLU A 146 -3.58 0.81 -8.75
N GLU A 147 -4.13 0.04 -9.68
CA GLU A 147 -5.51 0.21 -10.09
C GLU A 147 -6.43 -0.13 -8.92
N LYS A 148 -7.24 0.84 -8.50
CA LYS A 148 -8.26 0.60 -7.48
C LYS A 148 -9.27 -0.41 -8.02
N LYS A 149 -9.45 -1.51 -7.30
CA LYS A 149 -10.50 -2.46 -7.61
C LYS A 149 -11.87 -1.81 -7.44
N THR A 150 -12.81 -2.26 -8.26
CA THR A 150 -14.18 -1.76 -8.32
C THR A 150 -15.16 -2.92 -8.20
N SER A 151 -16.44 -2.62 -7.95
CA SER A 151 -17.49 -3.65 -7.92
C SER A 151 -17.57 -4.50 -9.19
N MET A 152 -17.11 -3.99 -10.34
CA MET A 152 -17.02 -4.76 -11.58
C MET A 152 -16.03 -5.93 -11.48
N HIS A 153 -14.95 -5.77 -10.72
CA HIS A 153 -13.99 -6.84 -10.45
C HIS A 153 -14.65 -7.95 -9.63
N LEU A 154 -15.44 -7.54 -8.64
CA LEU A 154 -16.18 -8.40 -7.75
C LEU A 154 -17.18 -9.31 -8.50
N GLY A 155 -17.83 -8.79 -9.55
CA GLY A 155 -18.72 -9.56 -10.41
C GLY A 155 -18.04 -10.71 -11.17
N ARG A 156 -16.71 -10.71 -11.29
CA ARG A 156 -15.94 -11.81 -11.92
C ARG A 156 -15.60 -12.92 -10.93
N THR A 157 -15.79 -12.70 -9.63
CA THR A 157 -15.57 -13.71 -8.59
C THR A 157 -16.77 -14.66 -8.56
N GLN A 158 -16.68 -15.73 -9.33
CA GLN A 158 -17.67 -16.80 -9.39
C GLN A 158 -17.17 -18.01 -8.59
N GLN A 159 -18.08 -18.70 -7.91
CA GLN A 159 -17.80 -19.98 -7.29
C GLN A 159 -17.62 -21.03 -8.39
N GLY A 160 -16.47 -21.70 -8.38
CA GLY A 160 -16.21 -22.80 -9.32
C GLY A 160 -17.14 -23.99 -9.09
N GLU A 161 -17.37 -24.80 -10.13
CA GLU A 161 -18.22 -26.01 -10.06
C GLU A 161 -17.78 -26.95 -8.91
N ASP A 162 -16.48 -27.24 -8.84
CA ASP A 162 -15.86 -28.08 -7.80
C ASP A 162 -15.37 -27.30 -6.57
N GLU A 163 -15.57 -25.99 -6.54
CA GLU A 163 -15.11 -25.16 -5.44
C GLU A 163 -16.03 -25.26 -4.22
N SER A 164 -15.45 -25.46 -3.05
CA SER A 164 -16.16 -25.43 -1.77
C SER A 164 -16.65 -24.02 -1.44
N LEU A 165 -17.74 -23.91 -0.66
CA LEU A 165 -18.26 -22.62 -0.22
C LEU A 165 -17.20 -21.82 0.57
N ARG A 166 -16.45 -22.49 1.45
CA ARG A 166 -15.36 -21.88 2.24
C ARG A 166 -14.29 -21.23 1.36
N SER A 167 -13.85 -21.91 0.29
CA SER A 167 -12.87 -21.35 -0.65
C SER A 167 -13.42 -20.12 -1.36
N TYR A 168 -14.66 -20.19 -1.84
CA TYR A 168 -15.32 -19.08 -2.52
C TYR A 168 -15.46 -17.85 -1.60
N VAL A 169 -16.00 -18.02 -0.39
CA VAL A 169 -16.16 -16.95 0.59
C VAL A 169 -14.81 -16.28 0.88
N ARG A 170 -13.74 -17.06 1.05
CA ARG A 170 -12.40 -16.52 1.28
C ARG A 170 -11.91 -15.66 0.11
N ARG A 171 -12.08 -16.13 -1.13
CA ARG A 171 -11.68 -15.35 -2.33
C ARG A 171 -12.52 -14.09 -2.48
N PHE A 172 -13.84 -14.21 -2.28
CA PHE A 172 -14.75 -13.07 -2.35
C PHE A 172 -14.39 -12.00 -1.32
N ASN A 173 -14.17 -12.38 -0.06
CA ASN A 173 -13.82 -11.45 1.00
C ASN A 173 -12.48 -10.75 0.71
N LEU A 174 -11.47 -11.49 0.22
CA LEU A 174 -10.19 -10.91 -0.18
C LEU A 174 -10.35 -9.88 -1.32
N GLU A 175 -11.17 -10.18 -2.32
CA GLU A 175 -11.42 -9.27 -3.44
C GLU A 175 -12.22 -8.04 -3.00
N SER A 176 -13.26 -8.24 -2.17
CA SER A 176 -14.11 -7.18 -1.65
C SER A 176 -13.35 -6.20 -0.76
N GLY A 177 -12.42 -6.70 0.06
CA GLY A 177 -11.62 -5.88 0.97
C GLY A 177 -10.62 -4.95 0.27
N GLN A 178 -10.39 -5.13 -1.03
CA GLN A 178 -9.56 -4.25 -1.85
C GLN A 178 -10.36 -3.12 -2.51
N ILE A 179 -11.69 -3.10 -2.36
CA ILE A 179 -12.57 -2.10 -2.96
C ILE A 179 -12.92 -1.06 -1.89
N PRO A 180 -12.43 0.19 -2.01
CA PRO A 180 -12.78 1.24 -1.07
C PRO A 180 -14.26 1.61 -1.19
N ASP A 181 -14.89 1.91 -0.05
CA ASP A 181 -16.27 2.39 0.07
C ASP A 181 -17.31 1.48 -0.62
N LEU A 182 -17.08 0.16 -0.63
CA LEU A 182 -17.97 -0.82 -1.24
C LEU A 182 -19.35 -0.83 -0.51
N PRO A 183 -20.46 -0.50 -1.19
CA PRO A 183 -21.77 -0.55 -0.55
C PRO A 183 -22.20 -1.99 -0.24
N ASP A 184 -22.78 -2.21 0.95
CA ASP A 184 -23.18 -3.54 1.44
C ASP A 184 -24.10 -4.30 0.45
N GLY A 185 -25.13 -3.63 -0.08
CA GLY A 185 -26.03 -4.23 -1.06
C GLY A 185 -25.33 -4.64 -2.37
N VAL A 186 -24.33 -3.87 -2.81
CA VAL A 186 -23.53 -4.20 -4.00
C VAL A 186 -22.62 -5.41 -3.73
N ALA A 187 -22.06 -5.50 -2.52
CA ALA A 187 -21.30 -6.66 -2.09
C ALA A 187 -22.18 -7.92 -2.06
N PHE A 188 -23.34 -7.84 -1.41
CA PHE A 188 -24.31 -8.93 -1.33
C PHE A 188 -24.78 -9.38 -2.71
N ASP A 189 -25.16 -8.46 -3.60
CA ASP A 189 -25.62 -8.79 -4.94
C ASP A 189 -24.54 -9.54 -5.75
N ASN A 190 -23.28 -9.10 -5.67
CA ASN A 190 -22.18 -9.79 -6.34
C ASN A 190 -21.89 -11.15 -5.69
N PHE A 191 -21.89 -11.22 -4.36
CA PHE A 191 -21.71 -12.47 -3.62
C PHE A 191 -22.78 -13.50 -4.02
N PHE A 192 -24.05 -13.12 -3.98
CA PHE A 192 -25.18 -13.96 -4.32
C PHE A 192 -25.15 -14.39 -5.79
N ARG A 193 -24.84 -13.46 -6.71
CA ARG A 193 -24.69 -13.77 -8.15
C ARG A 193 -23.55 -14.75 -8.40
N GLY A 194 -22.44 -14.60 -7.67
CA GLY A 194 -21.25 -15.45 -7.78
C GLY A 194 -21.42 -16.87 -7.25
N LEU A 195 -22.37 -17.11 -6.35
CA LEU A 195 -22.64 -18.46 -5.82
C LEU A 195 -23.14 -19.41 -6.91
N LYS A 196 -22.63 -20.65 -6.89
CA LYS A 196 -23.17 -21.73 -7.72
C LYS A 196 -24.58 -22.09 -7.28
N LYS A 197 -25.35 -22.70 -8.19
CA LYS A 197 -26.68 -23.22 -7.85
C LYS A 197 -26.51 -24.37 -6.84
N GLY A 198 -27.30 -24.37 -5.76
CA GLY A 198 -27.19 -25.38 -4.72
C GLY A 198 -27.99 -25.03 -3.47
N SER A 199 -27.89 -25.89 -2.45
CA SER A 199 -28.61 -25.76 -1.18
C SER A 199 -28.34 -24.42 -0.49
N PHE A 200 -27.08 -24.02 -0.37
CA PHE A 200 -26.74 -22.75 0.29
C PHE A 200 -27.40 -21.53 -0.39
N LYS A 201 -27.30 -21.42 -1.72
CA LYS A 201 -27.94 -20.32 -2.47
C LYS A 201 -29.45 -20.32 -2.33
N PHE A 202 -30.07 -21.51 -2.27
CA PHE A 202 -31.50 -21.66 -1.99
C PHE A 202 -31.87 -21.24 -0.57
N ASP A 203 -31.06 -21.61 0.43
CA ASP A 203 -31.30 -21.26 1.83
C ASP A 203 -31.26 -19.76 2.07
N LEU A 204 -30.35 -19.03 1.41
CA LEU A 204 -30.32 -17.56 1.44
C LEU A 204 -31.65 -16.94 0.95
N VAL A 205 -32.22 -17.47 -0.13
CA VAL A 205 -33.52 -17.02 -0.66
C VAL A 205 -34.64 -17.37 0.30
N LYS A 206 -34.66 -18.62 0.80
CA LYS A 206 -35.66 -19.10 1.75
C LYS A 206 -35.70 -18.26 3.03
N LYS A 207 -34.53 -17.88 3.54
CA LYS A 207 -34.37 -17.03 4.72
C LYS A 207 -34.50 -15.53 4.43
N SER A 208 -34.68 -15.15 3.16
CA SER A 208 -34.81 -13.76 2.71
C SER A 208 -33.62 -12.88 3.12
N VAL A 209 -32.40 -13.41 3.05
CA VAL A 209 -31.16 -12.69 3.38
C VAL A 209 -30.94 -11.53 2.40
N ARG A 210 -30.53 -10.36 2.91
CA ARG A 210 -30.33 -9.12 2.12
C ARG A 210 -29.03 -8.37 2.38
N THR A 211 -28.31 -8.69 3.45
CA THR A 211 -27.08 -8.00 3.82
C THR A 211 -25.88 -8.92 3.64
N MET A 212 -24.68 -8.34 3.47
CA MET A 212 -23.47 -9.14 3.36
C MET A 212 -23.15 -9.85 4.70
N ALA A 213 -23.40 -9.18 5.83
CA ALA A 213 -23.18 -9.74 7.16
C ALA A 213 -24.00 -11.01 7.39
N ASP A 214 -25.32 -10.94 7.18
CA ASP A 214 -26.22 -12.09 7.35
C ASP A 214 -25.84 -13.26 6.40
N ALA A 215 -25.39 -12.93 5.18
CA ALA A 215 -24.96 -13.94 4.22
C ALA A 215 -23.69 -14.68 4.66
N LEU A 216 -22.76 -13.98 5.32
CA LEU A 216 -21.53 -14.57 5.86
C LEU A 216 -21.81 -15.44 7.09
N ASP A 217 -22.71 -15.00 7.98
CA ASP A 217 -23.14 -15.80 9.15
C ASP A 217 -23.83 -17.10 8.71
N GLU A 218 -24.69 -17.02 7.69
CA GLU A 218 -25.33 -18.20 7.11
C GLU A 218 -24.31 -19.11 6.42
N ALA A 219 -23.31 -18.54 5.73
CA ALA A 219 -22.24 -19.32 5.11
C ALA A 219 -21.42 -20.08 6.14
N GLU A 220 -21.07 -19.46 7.27
CA GLU A 220 -20.38 -20.11 8.37
C GLU A 220 -21.19 -21.28 8.94
N SER A 221 -22.47 -21.04 9.24
CA SER A 221 -23.39 -22.05 9.75
C SER A 221 -23.53 -23.23 8.78
N PHE A 222 -23.68 -22.95 7.49
CA PHE A 222 -23.80 -23.95 6.44
C PHE A 222 -22.51 -24.77 6.30
N ILE A 223 -21.34 -24.11 6.24
CA ILE A 223 -20.03 -24.78 6.16
C ILE A 223 -19.86 -25.73 7.33
N HIS A 224 -20.09 -25.25 8.55
CA HIS A 224 -19.98 -26.06 9.77
C HIS A 224 -20.91 -27.27 9.73
N ALA A 225 -22.18 -27.09 9.35
CA ALA A 225 -23.14 -28.18 9.22
C ALA A 225 -22.69 -29.23 8.17
N THR A 226 -22.19 -28.78 7.01
CA THR A 226 -21.69 -29.70 5.97
C THR A 226 -20.45 -30.46 6.40
N GLU A 227 -19.56 -29.85 7.18
CA GLU A 227 -18.34 -30.52 7.67
C GLU A 227 -18.65 -31.61 8.71
N ILE A 228 -19.62 -31.36 9.61
CA ILE A 228 -20.09 -32.38 10.57
C ILE A 228 -20.82 -33.53 9.88
N CYS A 229 -21.64 -33.23 8.87
CA CYS A 229 -22.47 -34.22 8.20
C CYS A 229 -21.76 -34.96 7.06
N SER A 230 -20.54 -34.54 6.70
CA SER A 230 -19.76 -35.20 5.66
C SER A 230 -19.16 -36.50 6.19
N VAL A 231 -19.57 -37.62 5.61
CA VAL A 231 -18.94 -38.92 5.86
C VAL A 231 -17.62 -38.97 5.06
N PRO A 232 -16.48 -39.39 5.65
CA PRO A 232 -15.28 -39.66 4.87
C PRO A 232 -15.61 -40.71 3.81
N ASN A 233 -15.43 -40.37 2.53
CA ASN A 233 -15.52 -41.35 1.46
C ASN A 233 -14.33 -42.32 1.61
N GLU A 234 -14.54 -43.44 2.30
CA GLU A 234 -13.69 -44.60 2.13
C GLU A 234 -13.86 -45.08 0.68
N SER A 235 -12.78 -44.94 -0.09
CA SER A 235 -12.63 -45.52 -1.42
C SER A 235 -13.00 -47.00 -1.36
N LYS A 236 -14.14 -47.36 -1.95
CA LYS A 236 -14.61 -48.74 -2.09
C LYS A 236 -13.49 -49.60 -2.69
N GLY A 237 -12.93 -50.48 -1.86
CA GLY A 237 -12.17 -51.63 -2.33
C GLY A 237 -13.09 -52.50 -3.19
N THR A 238 -12.69 -52.72 -4.43
CA THR A 238 -13.25 -53.78 -5.27
C THR A 238 -12.75 -55.12 -4.76
N GLU A 239 -13.53 -55.77 -3.89
CA GLU A 239 -13.52 -57.22 -3.75
C GLU A 239 -14.38 -57.82 -4.86
N THR A 240 -13.73 -58.47 -5.83
CA THR A 240 -14.35 -59.55 -6.60
C THR A 240 -13.40 -60.74 -6.52
N ALA A 241 -13.73 -61.69 -5.65
CA ALA A 241 -13.27 -63.06 -5.78
C ALA A 241 -14.30 -63.81 -6.63
N ASP A 242 -13.90 -64.33 -7.79
CA ASP A 242 -13.96 -65.78 -7.96
C ASP A 242 -13.10 -66.30 -9.11
N HIS A 243 -12.68 -67.53 -8.91
CA HIS A 243 -11.51 -68.20 -9.45
C HIS A 243 -11.93 -69.20 -10.54
N LEU A 244 -11.31 -69.24 -11.74
CA LEU A 244 -11.26 -70.48 -12.55
C LEU A 244 -10.14 -70.50 -13.62
N GLN A 245 -9.37 -71.60 -13.57
CA GLN A 245 -8.61 -72.28 -14.63
C GLN A 245 -7.09 -72.02 -14.81
N ARG A 246 -6.34 -72.87 -14.08
CA ARG A 246 -5.17 -73.65 -14.51
C ARG A 246 -4.95 -73.75 -16.03
N LYS A 247 -3.69 -73.59 -16.46
CA LYS A 247 -2.92 -74.64 -17.17
C LYS A 247 -1.42 -74.32 -17.24
N ASP A 248 -0.63 -75.25 -16.70
CA ASP A 248 0.81 -75.43 -16.92
C ASP A 248 1.13 -75.68 -18.39
N TRP A 249 2.27 -75.18 -18.85
CA TRP A 249 3.07 -75.85 -19.88
C TRP A 249 4.57 -75.70 -19.56
N THR A 250 5.18 -76.81 -19.18
CA THR A 250 6.64 -77.01 -19.15
C THR A 250 7.13 -77.40 -20.55
N ASN A 251 8.17 -76.75 -21.08
CA ASN A 251 9.45 -77.39 -21.42
C ASN A 251 10.36 -76.64 -22.41
N HIS A 252 11.63 -76.64 -22.00
CA HIS A 252 12.86 -76.89 -22.76
C HIS A 252 13.66 -75.79 -23.50
N ILE A 253 14.76 -75.41 -22.83
CA ILE A 253 16.19 -75.51 -23.23
C ILE A 253 16.62 -74.79 -24.53
N LYS A 254 17.55 -73.83 -24.36
CA LYS A 254 18.93 -73.89 -24.91
C LYS A 254 19.80 -72.77 -24.32
N ARG A 255 20.86 -73.16 -23.59
CA ARG A 255 22.08 -72.35 -23.42
C ARG A 255 23.01 -72.61 -24.63
N PRO A 256 23.92 -71.68 -24.91
CA PRO A 256 25.32 -72.03 -24.66
C PRO A 256 26.08 -70.95 -23.89
N ALA A 257 27.18 -71.40 -23.27
CA ALA A 257 28.16 -70.59 -22.57
C ALA A 257 29.24 -70.06 -23.54
N VAL A 258 29.97 -69.00 -23.16
CA VAL A 258 31.42 -69.05 -22.83
C VAL A 258 31.99 -67.63 -22.56
N ARG A 259 32.65 -67.54 -21.40
CA ARG A 259 33.76 -66.70 -20.90
C ARG A 259 34.27 -65.48 -21.72
N MET A 260 34.57 -64.38 -21.00
CA MET A 260 35.91 -64.08 -20.44
C MET A 260 35.95 -62.70 -19.75
N GLY A 261 36.47 -62.67 -18.52
CA GLY A 261 37.56 -61.73 -18.20
C GLY A 261 37.31 -60.52 -17.29
N ARG A 262 37.96 -60.61 -16.13
CA ARG A 262 38.60 -59.53 -15.32
C ARG A 262 37.75 -58.73 -14.33
N GLY A 263 37.97 -58.99 -13.04
CA GLY A 263 37.78 -58.04 -11.94
C GLY A 263 38.91 -56.98 -11.88
N PRO A 264 39.10 -56.19 -10.78
CA PRO A 264 38.75 -56.53 -9.40
C PRO A 264 38.15 -55.42 -8.50
N LEU A 265 37.47 -55.88 -7.44
CA LEU A 265 37.53 -55.47 -6.02
C LEU A 265 37.73 -53.97 -5.65
N ARG A 266 36.81 -53.42 -4.85
CA ARG A 266 36.87 -53.54 -3.36
C ARG A 266 35.58 -53.11 -2.65
N ARG A 267 35.20 -53.96 -1.69
CA ARG A 267 34.27 -53.76 -0.57
C ARG A 267 34.78 -52.70 0.42
N ARG A 268 33.85 -52.03 1.10
CA ARG A 268 33.68 -52.19 2.56
C ARG A 268 32.30 -51.71 3.02
N ASP A 269 31.59 -52.65 3.61
CA ASP A 269 30.36 -52.50 4.39
C ASP A 269 30.65 -52.06 5.85
N ILE A 270 29.54 -51.80 6.55
CA ILE A 270 29.28 -51.92 8.00
C ILE A 270 29.63 -50.68 8.84
N GLY A 271 28.73 -50.08 9.63
CA GLY A 271 27.33 -50.38 9.96
C GLY A 271 26.80 -49.45 11.07
N GLN A 272 25.47 -49.43 11.24
CA GLN A 272 24.64 -49.45 12.48
C GLN A 272 25.13 -48.66 13.73
N THR A 273 24.40 -47.84 14.50
CA THR A 273 22.98 -47.77 14.96
C THR A 273 22.72 -46.42 15.71
N PRO A 274 21.46 -46.01 16.00
CA PRO A 274 21.07 -44.84 16.85
C PRO A 274 20.78 -45.29 18.31
N PRO A 275 20.12 -44.53 19.23
CA PRO A 275 19.90 -43.08 19.43
C PRO A 275 20.39 -42.58 20.83
N LYS A 276 20.31 -41.28 21.15
CA LYS A 276 20.35 -40.79 22.56
C LYS A 276 19.37 -39.65 22.82
N ASP A 277 18.50 -39.91 23.79
CA ASP A 277 17.68 -38.97 24.54
C ASP A 277 18.47 -38.51 25.78
N ARG A 278 18.42 -37.22 26.13
CA ARG A 278 18.72 -36.71 27.48
C ARG A 278 18.24 -35.27 27.65
N ARG A 279 17.40 -35.12 28.68
CA ARG A 279 16.91 -33.89 29.31
C ARG A 279 18.06 -33.12 29.95
N GLU A 280 17.97 -31.79 29.98
CA GLU A 280 18.44 -30.94 31.09
C GLU A 280 17.48 -29.76 31.28
N ASP A 281 17.38 -29.34 32.54
CA ASP A 281 16.34 -28.56 33.20
C ASP A 281 16.54 -27.03 33.16
N ASP A 282 15.40 -26.31 33.22
CA ASP A 282 15.07 -25.03 33.89
C ASP A 282 15.89 -23.72 33.65
N PRO A 283 15.23 -22.53 33.66
CA PRO A 283 14.86 -21.93 34.95
C PRO A 283 13.51 -21.17 35.04
N MET A 284 12.97 -21.23 36.26
CA MET A 284 12.04 -20.30 36.91
C MET A 284 12.23 -18.82 36.55
N THR A 285 11.15 -18.15 36.14
CA THR A 285 10.80 -16.78 36.60
C THR A 285 9.29 -16.53 36.41
N LYS A 286 8.45 -16.81 37.42
CA LYS A 286 7.08 -16.28 37.47
C LYS A 286 7.12 -14.90 38.13
N LYS A 287 7.02 -13.85 37.30
CA LYS A 287 6.77 -12.47 37.73
C LYS A 287 5.31 -12.35 38.20
N GLY A 288 5.16 -11.58 39.29
CA GLY A 288 3.93 -11.44 40.04
C GLY A 288 2.81 -10.69 39.34
N LEU A 289 1.65 -10.79 39.99
CA LEU A 289 0.46 -9.99 39.81
C LEU A 289 0.79 -8.50 39.75
N SER A 290 0.24 -7.81 38.75
CA SER A 290 -0.06 -6.39 38.82
C SER A 290 -1.38 -6.13 38.09
N THR A 291 -2.36 -5.80 38.91
CA THR A 291 -3.68 -5.24 38.63
C THR A 291 -3.68 -4.13 37.58
N THR A 292 -4.67 -4.15 36.69
CA THR A 292 -5.09 -3.02 35.85
C THR A 292 -6.19 -2.23 36.58
N PRO A 293 -6.19 -0.90 36.60
CA PRO A 293 -7.36 -0.12 36.92
C PRO A 293 -8.07 0.36 35.64
N THR A 294 -9.37 0.10 35.63
CA THR A 294 -10.41 0.61 34.75
C THR A 294 -10.36 2.14 34.62
N CYS A 295 -10.35 2.66 33.39
CA CYS A 295 -10.49 4.09 33.12
C CYS A 295 -11.98 4.43 32.94
N THR A 296 -12.50 5.21 33.88
CA THR A 296 -13.85 5.75 33.94
C THR A 296 -14.10 6.73 32.79
N GLN A 297 -15.23 6.56 32.11
CA GLN A 297 -15.82 7.53 31.20
C GLN A 297 -16.27 8.77 31.97
N TYR A 298 -15.88 9.95 31.50
CA TYR A 298 -16.53 11.21 31.88
C TYR A 298 -17.50 11.63 30.77
N PHE A 299 -18.65 12.12 31.25
CA PHE A 299 -19.83 12.61 30.55
C PHE A 299 -19.56 13.65 29.46
#